data_AF-A0A3D4LH89-F1
#
_entry.id   AF-A0A3D4LH89-F1
#
_cell.length_a   1.000
_cell.length_b   1.000
_cell.length_c   1.000
_cell.angle_alpha   90.00
_cell.angle_beta   90.00
_cell.angle_gamma   90.00
#
_symmetry.space_group_name_H-M   'P 1'
#
loop_
_entity.id
_entity.type
_entity.pdbx_description
1 polymer ?
#
loop_
_entity_poly.entity_id
_entity_poly.type
_entity_poly.pdbx_seq_one_letter_code
_entity_poly.pdbx_strand_id
1 'polypeptide(L)' 'LQEPYINQAGGDARAYRIPEGSYFFLGDNRPVSVDARYWSNPYISADKIIGKATFRFFPFNRIGKLE' A
#
# COMPACT_ATOMS: atom_id res chain seq x y z
N LEU A 1 -1.85 8.76 -9.95
CA LEU A 1 -1.51 7.32 -10.08
C LEU A 1 -2.54 6.71 -11.01
N GLN A 2 -2.11 5.96 -12.04
CA GLN A 2 -3.01 5.17 -12.86
C GLN A 2 -2.92 3.72 -12.36
N GLU A 3 -4.04 3.14 -11.96
CA GLU A 3 -4.09 1.83 -11.29
C GLU A 3 -5.07 0.91 -12.03
N PRO A 4 -4.67 0.40 -13.21
CA PRO A 4 -5.57 -0.30 -14.13
C PRO A 4 -6.08 -1.65 -13.59
N TYR A 5 -5.50 -2.15 -12.50
CA TYR A 5 -5.92 -3.37 -11.82
C TYR A 5 -7.09 -3.16 -10.85
N ILE A 6 -7.48 -1.90 -10.58
CA ILE A 6 -8.62 -1.59 -9.72
C ILE A 6 -9.89 -1.65 -10.55
N ASN A 7 -10.58 -2.78 -10.50
CA ASN A 7 -11.83 -2.99 -11.23
C ASN A 7 -13.06 -2.42 -10.50
N GLN A 8 -12.92 -2.13 -9.20
CA GLN A 8 -13.97 -1.57 -8.34
C GLN A 8 -13.31 -0.62 -7.34
N ALA A 9 -13.54 0.68 -7.53
CA ALA A 9 -13.26 1.69 -6.51
C ALA A 9 -14.59 2.09 -5.89
N GLY A 10 -14.73 1.88 -4.58
CA GLY A 10 -15.91 2.29 -3.82
C GLY A 10 -15.50 3.12 -2.61
N GLY A 11 -16.46 3.88 -2.09
CA GLY A 11 -16.29 4.74 -0.93
C GLY A 11 -16.17 6.23 -1.28
N ASP A 12 -16.37 7.06 -0.27
CA ASP A 12 -16.31 8.51 -0.42
C ASP A 12 -14.86 9.00 -0.54
N ALA A 13 -14.68 10.09 -1.27
CA ALA A 13 -13.40 10.79 -1.31
C ALA A 13 -13.02 11.26 0.11
N ARG A 14 -11.78 10.95 0.51
CA ARG A 14 -11.21 11.34 1.81
C ARG A 14 -9.88 12.03 1.61
N ALA A 15 -9.59 13.03 2.44
CA ALA A 15 -8.32 13.71 2.48
C ALA A 15 -7.57 13.34 3.77
N TYR A 16 -6.29 13.01 3.64
CA TYR A 16 -5.41 12.66 4.76
C TYR A 16 -4.25 13.63 4.80
N ARG A 17 -3.98 14.23 5.97
CA ARG A 17 -2.78 15.03 6.20
C ARG A 17 -1.69 14.14 6.79
N ILE A 18 -0.69 13.83 5.98
CA ILE A 18 0.42 12.97 6.39
C ILE A 18 1.55 13.85 6.94
N PRO A 19 2.01 13.64 8.18
CA PRO A 19 3.16 14.35 8.72
C PRO A 19 4.43 14.09 7.91
N GLU A 20 5.39 15.00 8.02
CA GLU A 20 6.74 14.76 7.49
C GLU A 20 7.35 13.49 8.08
N GLY A 21 8.10 12.74 7.27
CA GLY A 21 8.71 11.47 7.69
C GLY A 21 7.71 10.34 7.94
N SER A 22 6.45 10.48 7.51
CA SER A 22 5.43 9.43 7.62
C SER A 22 4.90 9.00 6.25
N TYR A 23 4.34 7.80 6.21
CA TYR A 23 3.87 7.16 4.99
C TYR A 23 2.43 6.68 5.13
N PHE A 24 1.65 6.88 4.07
CA PHE A 24 0.29 6.38 3.91
C PHE A 24 0.33 5.10 3.07
N PHE A 25 -0.06 3.96 3.64
CA PHE A 25 0.01 2.67 2.98
C PHE A 25 -1.34 2.24 2.41
N LEU A 26 -1.34 1.78 1.17
CA LEU A 26 -2.49 1.20 0.48
C LEU A 26 -2.13 -0.17 -0.06
N GLY A 27 -2.97 -1.17 0.17
CA GLY A 27 -2.78 -2.50 -0.42
C GLY A 27 -3.36 -2.59 -1.82
N ASP A 28 -2.67 -3.26 -2.75
CA ASP A 28 -3.09 -3.36 -4.16
C ASP A 28 -4.49 -4.00 -4.34
N ASN A 29 -4.86 -4.96 -3.49
CA ASN A 29 -6.21 -5.52 -3.48
C ASN A 29 -7.19 -4.57 -2.76
N ARG A 30 -7.46 -3.42 -3.39
CA ARG A 30 -8.13 -2.27 -2.80
C ARG A 30 -9.47 -2.57 -2.12
N PRO A 31 -10.37 -3.40 -2.67
CA PRO A 31 -11.67 -3.65 -2.05
C PRO A 31 -11.62 -4.39 -0.71
N VAL A 32 -10.53 -5.15 -0.45
CA VAL A 32 -10.42 -6.02 0.74
C VAL A 32 -9.20 -5.74 1.62
N SER A 33 -8.37 -4.77 1.26
CA SER A 33 -7.21 -4.40 2.07
C SER A 33 -7.63 -3.56 3.29
N VAL A 34 -7.27 -4.03 4.48
CA VAL A 34 -7.37 -3.27 5.74
C VAL A 34 -6.09 -2.46 5.93
N ASP A 35 -6.02 -1.35 5.22
CA ASP A 35 -4.86 -0.46 5.19
C ASP A 35 -5.15 0.89 5.86
N ALA A 36 -4.32 1.91 5.60
CA ALA A 36 -4.40 3.22 6.24
C ALA A 36 -5.77 3.91 6.15
N ARG A 37 -6.63 3.49 5.21
CA ARG A 37 -8.02 3.97 5.10
C ARG A 37 -8.89 3.62 6.31
N TYR A 38 -8.52 2.57 7.06
CA TYR A 38 -9.29 1.99 8.17
C TYR A 38 -8.61 2.08 9.53
N TRP A 39 -7.32 2.43 9.59
CA TRP A 39 -6.58 2.52 10.85
C TRP A 39 -6.93 3.80 11.63
N SER A 40 -6.92 3.73 12.96
CA SER A 40 -7.13 4.91 13.82
C SER A 40 -6.05 5.98 13.62
N ASN A 41 -4.80 5.56 13.38
CA ASN A 41 -3.73 6.43 12.93
C ASN A 41 -3.39 6.06 11.46
N PRO A 42 -3.74 6.90 10.48
CA PRO A 42 -3.70 6.53 9.05
C PRO A 42 -2.30 6.62 8.44
N TYR A 43 -1.23 6.60 9.24
CA TYR A 43 0.13 6.64 8.72
C TYR A 43 1.11 5.94 9.65
N ILE A 44 2.24 5.55 9.08
CA ILE A 44 3.35 4.91 9.78
C ILE A 44 4.58 5.80 9.61
N SER A 45 5.26 6.07 10.72
CA SER A 45 6.51 6.83 10.71
C SER A 45 7.65 6.02 10.08
N ALA A 46 8.59 6.70 9.41
CA ALA A 46 9.67 6.10 8.64
C ALA A 46 10.53 5.12 9.46
N ASP A 47 10.74 5.39 10.75
CA ASP A 47 11.53 4.57 11.68
C ASP A 47 10.93 3.18 11.91
N LYS A 48 9.64 2.99 11.61
CA LYS A 48 8.95 1.69 11.71
C LYS A 48 9.06 0.87 10.42
N ILE A 49 9.65 1.41 9.35
CA ILE A 49 9.82 0.70 8.08
C ILE A 49 11.07 -0.17 8.18
N ILE A 50 10.88 -1.49 8.14
CA ILE A 50 11.99 -2.46 8.20
C ILE A 50 12.73 -2.54 6.85
N GLY A 51 12.02 -2.40 5.72
CA GLY A 51 12.64 -2.45 4.41
C GLY A 51 11.65 -2.37 3.24
N LYS A 52 12.20 -2.39 2.02
CA LYS A 52 11.44 -2.39 0.76
C LYS A 52 11.48 -3.79 0.13
N ALA A 53 10.33 -4.31 -0.26
CA ALA A 53 10.27 -5.53 -1.06
C ALA A 53 10.80 -5.25 -2.47
N THR A 54 11.82 -6.01 -2.91
CA THR A 54 12.51 -5.80 -4.20
C THR A 54 12.62 -7.05 -5.06
N PHE A 55 12.40 -8.24 -4.48
CA PHE A 55 12.55 -9.52 -5.17
C PHE A 55 11.50 -10.52 -4.70
N ARG A 56 10.92 -11.26 -5.63
CA ARG A 56 10.01 -12.37 -5.38
C ARG A 56 10.73 -13.67 -5.65
N PHE A 57 10.90 -14.50 -4.63
CA PHE A 57 11.54 -15.80 -4.75
C PHE A 57 10.56 -16.95 -5.06
N PHE A 58 9.29 -16.79 -4.70
CA PHE A 58 8.22 -17.78 -4.90
C PHE A 58 6.91 -17.11 -5.38
N PRO A 59 6.07 -17.78 -6.19
CA PRO A 59 6.27 -19.10 -6.81
C PRO A 59 7.40 -19.08 -7.86
N PHE A 60 8.05 -20.22 -8.08
CA PHE A 60 9.27 -20.30 -8.89
C PHE A 60 9.06 -19.87 -10.35
N ASN A 61 7.86 -20.07 -10.91
CA ASN A 61 7.50 -19.59 -12.24
C ASN A 61 7.33 -18.06 -12.34
N ARG A 62 7.41 -17.35 -11.21
CA ARG A 62 7.34 -15.88 -11.13
C ARG A 62 8.58 -15.29 -10.44
N ILE A 63 9.65 -16.05 -10.27
CA ILE A 63 10.89 -15.56 -9.64
C ILE A 63 11.43 -14.33 -10.38
N GLY A 64 11.85 -13.30 -9.65
CA GLY A 64 12.39 -12.09 -10.26
C GLY A 64 12.27 -10.85 -9.41
N LYS A 65 12.77 -9.72 -9.93
CA LYS A 65 12.63 -8.40 -9.29
C LYS A 65 11.16 -7.97 -9.29
N LEU A 66 10.77 -7.24 -8.24
CA LEU A 66 9.51 -6.51 -8.22
C LEU A 66 9.73 -5.18 -8.95
N GLU A 67 8.95 -4.94 -10.01
CA GLU A 67 8.91 -3.68 -10.77
C GLU A 67 7.80 -2.76 -10.26
#